data_AF-A0A954HYM7-F1
#
_entry.id   AF-A0A954HYM7-F1
#
_cell.length_a   1.000
_cell.length_b   1.000
_cell.length_c   1.000
_cell.angle_alpha   90.00
_cell.angle_beta   90.00
_cell.angle_gamma   90.00
#
_symmetry.space_group_name_H-M   'P 1'
#
loop_
_entity.id
_entity.type
_entity.pdbx_description
1 polymer ?
#
loop_
_entity_poly.entity_id
_entity_poly.type
_entity_poly.pdbx_seq_one_letter_code
_entity_poly.pdbx_strand_id
1 'polypeptide(L)'
;MPIQKEQMYHGAALAQIAEHPHFTAINELKIKNLRCKSAFLVNDSTVVYLKYCSKPKGPSSEYVFNFDMRHRADLAAINNSFDKVYLALVCVEDMLICAPTYDEFEAILAKREAALGGEEEIFSLLAVIPEGKSFRLYANKPGKRGVMLAPVKIISRSRFPDCLFE
;
A
#
# COMPACT_ATOMS: atom_id res chain seq x y z
N MET A 1 2.80 -21.68 16.88
CA MET A 1 1.86 -20.86 16.10
C MET A 1 2.18 -21.06 14.62
N PRO A 2 1.23 -21.43 13.76
CA PRO A 2 1.48 -21.62 12.33
C PRO A 2 1.74 -20.28 11.63
N ILE A 3 2.58 -20.30 10.59
CA ILE A 3 2.85 -19.13 9.74
C ILE A 3 1.62 -18.85 8.87
N GLN A 4 1.21 -17.59 8.81
CA GLN A 4 0.11 -17.11 7.97
C GLN A 4 0.64 -16.62 6.61
N LYS A 5 -0.22 -16.64 5.56
CA LYS A 5 0.21 -16.23 4.20
C LYS A 5 0.64 -14.76 4.16
N GLU A 6 -0.05 -13.92 4.92
CA GLU A 6 0.28 -12.51 5.12
C GLU A 6 1.72 -12.38 5.62
N GLN A 7 2.11 -13.18 6.62
CA GLN A 7 3.47 -13.15 7.18
C GLN A 7 4.51 -13.58 6.14
N MET A 8 4.19 -14.56 5.30
CA MET A 8 5.07 -15.01 4.23
C MET A 8 5.35 -13.90 3.21
N TYR A 9 4.31 -13.18 2.75
CA TYR A 9 4.48 -12.14 1.73
C TYR A 9 4.95 -10.80 2.29
N HIS A 10 4.54 -10.45 3.52
CA HIS A 10 5.08 -9.27 4.21
C HIS A 10 6.57 -9.46 4.52
N GLY A 11 7.02 -10.70 4.75
CA GLY A 11 8.43 -11.03 4.99
C GLY A 11 9.37 -10.53 3.89
N ALA A 12 8.95 -10.54 2.62
CA ALA A 12 9.77 -10.03 1.51
C ALA A 12 10.03 -8.52 1.63
N ALA A 13 9.00 -7.74 1.98
CA ALA A 13 9.13 -6.31 2.20
C ALA A 13 9.95 -6.02 3.46
N LEU A 14 9.68 -6.73 4.56
CA LEU A 14 10.43 -6.58 5.82
C LEU A 14 11.92 -6.92 5.66
N ALA A 15 12.25 -7.93 4.86
CA ALA A 15 13.65 -8.28 4.56
C ALA A 15 14.38 -7.13 3.85
N GLN A 16 13.81 -6.56 2.78
CA GLN A 16 14.42 -5.43 2.08
C GLN A 16 14.59 -4.19 2.97
N ILE A 17 13.65 -3.93 3.88
CA ILE A 17 13.79 -2.85 4.86
C ILE A 17 14.97 -3.14 5.80
N ALA A 18 15.09 -4.37 6.31
CA ALA A 18 16.15 -4.77 7.23
C ALA A 18 17.54 -4.80 6.58
N GLU A 19 17.62 -4.99 5.26
CA GLU A 19 18.86 -5.00 4.48
C GLU A 19 19.34 -3.59 4.09
N HIS A 20 18.52 -2.54 4.27
CA HIS A 20 18.86 -1.19 3.86
C HIS A 20 19.96 -0.57 4.78
N PRO A 21 20.96 0.17 4.24
CA PRO A 21 22.09 0.68 5.04
C PRO A 21 21.71 1.62 6.19
N HIS A 22 20.59 2.33 6.07
CA HIS A 22 20.08 3.24 7.10
C HIS A 22 19.12 2.56 8.09
N PHE A 23 18.93 1.25 8.00
CA PHE A 23 18.07 0.51 8.92
C PHE A 23 18.65 0.42 10.33
N THR A 24 17.82 0.69 11.33
CA THR A 24 18.18 0.52 12.75
C THR A 24 17.23 -0.42 13.48
N ALA A 25 15.91 -0.30 13.26
CA ALA A 25 14.92 -1.13 13.93
C ALA A 25 13.59 -1.22 13.16
N ILE A 26 12.91 -2.36 13.29
CA ILE A 26 11.49 -2.57 12.96
C ILE A 26 10.79 -3.00 14.23
N ASN A 27 9.72 -2.30 14.60
CA ASN A 27 8.91 -2.58 15.77
C ASN A 27 7.44 -2.80 15.38
N GLU A 28 6.71 -3.56 16.19
CA GLU A 28 5.24 -3.59 16.11
C GLU A 28 4.70 -2.17 16.31
N LEU A 29 3.79 -1.75 15.43
CA LEU A 29 3.14 -0.46 15.59
C LEU A 29 2.19 -0.48 16.79
N LYS A 30 2.45 0.36 17.78
CA LYS A 30 1.61 0.49 18.98
C LYS A 30 0.94 1.85 19.02
N ILE A 31 -0.33 1.89 18.64
CA ILE A 31 -1.20 3.05 18.84
C ILE A 31 -2.29 2.63 19.83
N LYS A 32 -2.61 3.50 20.79
CA LYS A 32 -3.56 3.17 21.87
C LYS A 32 -4.89 2.67 21.29
N ASN A 33 -5.31 1.48 21.70
CA ASN A 33 -6.53 0.79 21.23
C ASN A 33 -6.57 0.39 19.75
N LEU A 34 -5.47 0.56 19.00
CA LEU A 34 -5.35 0.10 17.62
C LEU A 34 -4.42 -1.12 17.57
N ARG A 35 -4.91 -2.22 17.01
CA ARG A 35 -4.07 -3.41 16.78
C ARG A 35 -3.99 -3.71 15.29
N CYS A 36 -3.00 -3.13 14.64
CA CYS A 36 -2.74 -3.35 13.21
C CYS A 36 -1.60 -4.36 13.02
N LYS A 37 -1.93 -5.59 12.61
CA LYS A 37 -0.92 -6.64 12.34
C LYS A 37 -0.15 -6.42 11.03
N SER A 38 -0.63 -5.50 10.22
CA SER A 38 -0.08 -5.19 8.91
C SER A 38 0.79 -3.94 8.92
N ALA A 39 0.95 -3.26 10.05
CA ALA A 39 1.74 -2.04 10.14
C ALA A 39 2.92 -2.17 11.11
N PHE A 40 4.05 -1.58 10.74
CA PHE A 40 5.29 -1.61 11.51
C PHE A 40 5.91 -0.21 11.57
N LEU A 41 6.57 0.07 12.69
CA LEU A 41 7.35 1.28 12.89
C LEU A 41 8.81 1.01 12.54
N VAL A 42 9.34 1.74 11.57
CA VAL A 42 10.73 1.68 11.08
C VAL A 42 11.50 2.88 11.64
N ASN A 43 12.66 2.61 12.24
CA ASN A 43 13.56 3.62 12.81
C ASN A 43 12.86 4.66 13.72
N ASP A 44 11.82 4.22 14.43
CA ASP A 44 11.02 5.01 15.39
C ASP A 44 10.24 6.21 14.82
N SER A 45 10.24 6.43 13.51
CA SER A 45 9.64 7.63 12.89
C SER A 45 8.78 7.38 11.65
N THR A 46 9.06 6.31 10.90
CA THR A 46 8.35 6.00 9.65
C THR A 46 7.47 4.77 9.84
N VAL A 47 6.19 4.87 9.49
CA VAL A 47 5.29 3.72 9.50
C VAL A 47 5.16 3.13 8.11
N VAL A 48 5.29 1.81 8.03
CA VAL A 48 5.00 1.04 6.81
C VAL A 48 3.78 0.16 7.04
N TYR A 49 2.75 0.33 6.21
CA TYR A 49 1.55 -0.51 6.17
C TYR A 49 1.64 -1.50 5.01
N LEU A 50 1.64 -2.78 5.29
CA LEU A 50 1.84 -3.84 4.31
C LEU A 50 0.52 -4.41 3.80
N LYS A 51 0.47 -4.65 2.51
CA LYS A 51 -0.58 -5.43 1.87
C LYS A 51 0.02 -6.16 0.69
N TYR A 52 -0.48 -7.35 0.38
CA TYR A 52 0.02 -8.12 -0.75
C TYR A 52 -1.10 -8.48 -1.71
N CYS A 53 -0.72 -8.73 -2.97
CA CYS A 53 -1.56 -9.32 -3.98
C CYS A 53 -0.75 -10.39 -4.70
N SER A 54 -1.21 -11.64 -4.63
CA SER A 54 -0.42 -12.80 -5.06
C SER A 54 -0.25 -12.88 -6.58
N LYS A 55 -1.27 -12.46 -7.33
CA LYS A 55 -1.33 -12.53 -8.79
C LYS A 55 -2.11 -11.34 -9.35
N PRO A 56 -1.66 -10.73 -10.44
CA PRO A 56 -2.43 -9.70 -11.13
C PRO A 56 -3.69 -10.31 -11.77
N LYS A 57 -4.69 -9.46 -12.05
CA LYS A 57 -5.99 -9.87 -12.60
C LYS A 57 -6.33 -9.12 -13.88
N GLY A 58 -7.07 -9.79 -14.75
CA GLY A 58 -7.65 -9.20 -15.95
C GLY A 58 -6.63 -8.95 -17.07
N PRO A 59 -7.09 -8.41 -18.22
CA PRO A 59 -6.26 -8.23 -19.40
C PRO A 59 -5.16 -7.17 -19.25
N SER A 60 -5.28 -6.30 -18.25
CA SER A 60 -4.32 -5.22 -17.97
C SER A 60 -3.33 -5.57 -16.86
N SER A 61 -3.29 -6.83 -16.42
CA SER A 61 -2.40 -7.32 -15.35
C SER A 61 -2.44 -6.44 -14.10
N GLU A 62 -3.63 -6.20 -13.56
CA GLU A 62 -3.84 -5.30 -12.43
C GLU A 62 -3.69 -6.06 -11.10
N TYR A 63 -2.77 -5.62 -10.24
CA TYR A 63 -2.76 -6.01 -8.83
C TYR A 63 -3.85 -5.24 -8.09
N VAL A 64 -4.75 -5.96 -7.43
CA VAL A 64 -5.90 -5.36 -6.74
C VAL A 64 -5.72 -5.47 -5.23
N PHE A 65 -5.72 -4.33 -4.57
CA PHE A 65 -5.57 -4.17 -3.12
C PHE A 65 -6.86 -3.59 -2.53
N ASN A 66 -7.58 -4.41 -1.75
CA ASN A 66 -8.90 -4.05 -1.21
C ASN A 66 -8.80 -3.49 0.21
N PHE A 67 -9.30 -2.28 0.43
CA PHE A 67 -9.36 -1.59 1.72
C PHE A 67 -10.82 -1.46 2.14
N ASP A 68 -11.22 -2.25 3.13
CA ASP A 68 -12.51 -2.04 3.79
C ASP A 68 -12.50 -0.82 4.73
N MET A 69 -13.65 -0.46 5.28
CA MET A 69 -13.79 0.64 6.24
C MET A 69 -12.84 0.54 7.45
N ARG A 70 -12.53 -0.68 7.92
CA ARG A 70 -11.60 -0.89 9.04
C ARG A 70 -10.17 -0.53 8.66
N HIS A 71 -9.70 -1.00 7.50
CA HIS A 71 -8.36 -0.63 7.02
C HIS A 71 -8.21 0.89 6.81
N ARG A 72 -9.27 1.55 6.33
CA ARG A 72 -9.27 3.02 6.13
C ARG A 72 -9.21 3.77 7.47
N ALA A 73 -10.01 3.34 8.44
CA ALA A 73 -9.98 3.91 9.79
C ALA A 73 -8.60 3.69 10.47
N ASP A 74 -8.02 2.50 10.32
CA ASP A 74 -6.69 2.19 10.84
C ASP A 74 -5.63 3.11 10.22
N LEU A 75 -5.60 3.23 8.88
CA LEU A 75 -4.65 4.10 8.17
C LEU A 75 -4.78 5.57 8.58
N ALA A 76 -6.02 6.08 8.71
CA ALA A 76 -6.26 7.44 9.18
C ALA A 76 -5.75 7.65 10.61
N ALA A 77 -6.00 6.70 11.52
CA ALA A 77 -5.50 6.76 12.89
C ALA A 77 -3.96 6.72 12.96
N ILE A 78 -3.32 5.92 12.09
CA ILE A 78 -1.87 5.87 11.94
C ILE A 78 -1.33 7.21 11.47
N ASN A 79 -1.90 7.78 10.40
CA ASN A 79 -1.45 9.06 9.86
C ASN A 79 -1.64 10.23 10.84
N ASN A 80 -2.66 10.18 11.69
CA ASN A 80 -2.84 11.17 12.76
C ASN A 80 -1.75 11.08 13.87
N SER A 81 -1.02 9.97 13.94
CA SER A 81 -0.02 9.71 14.99
C SER A 81 1.43 9.80 14.48
N PHE A 82 1.65 9.77 13.17
CA PHE A 82 2.98 9.69 12.55
C PHE A 82 3.04 10.53 11.27
N ASP A 83 4.13 11.28 11.11
CA ASP A 83 4.31 12.19 9.97
C ASP A 83 4.59 11.46 8.65
N LYS A 84 5.22 10.28 8.73
CA LYS A 84 5.65 9.50 7.55
C LYS A 84 4.95 8.15 7.54
N VAL A 85 3.96 8.02 6.67
CA VAL A 85 3.20 6.78 6.48
C VAL A 85 3.26 6.35 5.02
N TYR A 86 3.76 5.14 4.79
CA TYR A 86 3.85 4.52 3.47
C TYR A 86 3.07 3.21 3.42
N LEU A 87 2.49 2.90 2.27
CA LEU A 87 1.87 1.62 2.03
C LEU A 87 2.83 0.75 1.20
N ALA A 88 3.33 -0.35 1.74
CA ALA A 88 4.09 -1.34 0.98
C ALA A 88 3.15 -2.35 0.31
N LEU A 89 2.82 -2.11 -0.95
CA LEU A 89 1.94 -2.93 -1.77
C LEU A 89 2.75 -3.99 -2.53
N VAL A 90 2.84 -5.18 -1.94
CA VAL A 90 3.65 -6.31 -2.45
C VAL A 90 2.95 -6.97 -3.63
N CYS A 91 3.53 -6.83 -4.82
CA CYS A 91 3.12 -7.46 -6.07
C CYS A 91 3.93 -8.75 -6.25
N VAL A 92 3.39 -9.87 -5.76
CA VAL A 92 4.16 -11.10 -5.51
C VAL A 92 4.70 -11.73 -6.81
N GLU A 93 3.85 -11.85 -7.84
CA GLU A 93 4.21 -12.55 -9.09
C GLU A 93 5.34 -11.82 -9.84
N ASP A 94 5.35 -10.48 -9.82
CA ASP A 94 6.41 -9.66 -10.41
C ASP A 94 7.59 -9.38 -9.46
N MET A 95 7.51 -9.83 -8.21
CA MET A 95 8.55 -9.62 -7.18
C MET A 95 8.91 -8.14 -6.95
N LEU A 96 7.89 -7.26 -6.94
CA LEU A 96 8.07 -5.82 -6.79
C LEU A 96 7.14 -5.24 -5.71
N ILE A 97 7.54 -4.09 -5.14
CA ILE A 97 6.78 -3.42 -4.08
C ILE A 97 6.47 -1.99 -4.53
N CYS A 98 5.19 -1.66 -4.64
CA CYS A 98 4.75 -0.28 -4.88
C CYS A 98 4.60 0.42 -3.54
N ALA A 99 5.25 1.58 -3.36
CA ALA A 99 5.28 2.31 -2.10
C ALA A 99 4.70 3.74 -2.21
N PRO A 100 3.38 3.91 -2.35
CA PRO A 100 2.77 5.22 -2.21
C PRO A 100 2.81 5.73 -0.76
N THR A 101 2.84 7.05 -0.59
CA THR A 101 2.55 7.68 0.71
C THR A 101 1.07 7.56 1.06
N TYR A 102 0.71 7.75 2.33
CA TYR A 102 -0.68 7.85 2.75
C TYR A 102 -1.42 8.96 2.00
N ASP A 103 -0.82 10.13 1.83
CA ASP A 103 -1.42 11.23 1.07
C ASP A 103 -1.70 10.86 -0.40
N GLU A 104 -0.79 10.11 -1.03
CA GLU A 104 -0.99 9.61 -2.39
C GLU A 104 -2.13 8.59 -2.47
N PHE A 105 -2.30 7.77 -1.44
CA PHE A 105 -3.43 6.85 -1.28
C PHE A 105 -4.75 7.62 -1.10
N GLU A 106 -4.81 8.53 -0.14
CA GLU A 106 -5.99 9.36 0.16
C GLU A 106 -6.41 10.19 -1.05
N ALA A 107 -5.46 10.75 -1.80
CA ALA A 107 -5.76 11.51 -3.01
C ALA A 107 -6.45 10.64 -4.10
N ILE A 108 -6.19 9.33 -4.14
CA ILE A 108 -6.87 8.42 -5.06
C ILE A 108 -8.25 8.04 -4.51
N LEU A 109 -8.33 7.75 -3.20
CA LEU A 109 -9.59 7.44 -2.52
C LEU A 109 -10.60 8.61 -2.64
N ALA A 110 -10.19 9.83 -2.29
CA ALA A 110 -11.06 11.01 -2.35
C ALA A 110 -11.61 11.27 -3.76
N LYS A 111 -10.79 11.07 -4.80
CA LYS A 111 -11.26 11.18 -6.21
C LYS A 111 -12.28 10.11 -6.54
N ARG A 112 -12.07 8.90 -6.05
CA ARG A 112 -12.96 7.77 -6.26
C ARG A 112 -14.31 8.01 -5.59
N GLU A 113 -14.32 8.47 -4.35
CA GLU A 113 -15.54 8.82 -3.61
C GLU A 113 -16.27 10.00 -4.26
N ALA A 114 -15.55 11.04 -4.69
CA ALA A 114 -16.12 12.16 -5.43
C ALA A 114 -16.76 11.71 -6.76
N ALA A 115 -16.15 10.76 -7.47
CA ALA A 115 -16.71 10.20 -8.70
C ALA A 115 -17.94 9.31 -8.44
N LEU A 116 -17.97 8.60 -7.31
CA LEU A 116 -19.08 7.73 -6.91
C LEU A 116 -20.27 8.52 -6.36
N GLY A 117 -20.00 9.65 -5.68
CA GLY A 117 -20.99 10.43 -4.94
C GLY A 117 -21.13 10.00 -3.47
N GLY A 118 -20.13 9.30 -2.90
CA GLY A 118 -20.15 8.82 -1.53
C GLY A 118 -19.04 7.82 -1.24
N GLU A 119 -19.04 7.28 -0.01
CA GLU A 119 -18.09 6.25 0.40
C GLU A 119 -18.49 4.86 -0.12
N GLU A 120 -17.50 4.01 -0.36
CA GLU A 120 -17.71 2.58 -0.62
C GLU A 120 -17.26 1.72 0.57
N GLU A 121 -17.96 0.61 0.83
CA GLU A 121 -17.60 -0.31 1.92
C GLU A 121 -16.21 -0.92 1.72
N ILE A 122 -15.86 -1.19 0.45
CA ILE A 122 -14.57 -1.74 0.03
C ILE A 122 -14.04 -0.88 -1.11
N PHE A 123 -12.95 -0.18 -0.86
CA PHE A 123 -12.19 0.54 -1.86
C PHE A 123 -11.13 -0.38 -2.49
N SER A 124 -11.10 -0.46 -3.82
CA SER A 124 -10.06 -1.21 -4.54
C SER A 124 -9.04 -0.26 -5.15
N LEU A 125 -7.81 -0.32 -4.63
CA LEU A 125 -6.64 0.33 -5.23
C LEU A 125 -5.96 -0.63 -6.20
N LEU A 126 -5.69 -0.17 -7.42
CA LEU A 126 -5.11 -0.97 -8.48
C LEU A 126 -3.70 -0.50 -8.80
N ALA A 127 -2.77 -1.43 -8.90
CA ALA A 127 -1.41 -1.18 -9.37
C ALA A 127 -1.13 -1.99 -10.64
N VAL A 128 -0.57 -1.34 -11.65
CA VAL A 128 -0.07 -1.97 -12.88
C VAL A 128 1.42 -1.70 -13.01
N ILE A 129 2.16 -2.71 -13.47
CA ILE A 129 3.61 -2.66 -13.63
C ILE A 129 3.95 -2.87 -15.11
N PRO A 130 3.98 -1.80 -15.94
CA PRO A 130 4.43 -1.95 -17.31
C PRO A 130 5.91 -2.35 -17.32
N GLU A 131 6.30 -3.19 -18.28
CA GLU A 131 7.68 -3.67 -18.42
C GLU A 131 8.68 -2.50 -18.47
N GLY A 132 9.72 -2.59 -17.64
CA GLY A 132 10.77 -1.56 -17.51
C GLY A 132 10.31 -0.18 -17.00
N LYS A 133 9.04 0.01 -16.60
CA LYS A 133 8.49 1.33 -16.24
C LYS A 133 7.96 1.41 -14.81
N SER A 134 7.83 2.64 -14.33
CA SER A 134 7.19 2.99 -13.05
C SER A 134 5.79 2.41 -12.90
N PHE A 135 5.40 2.13 -11.66
CA PHE A 135 4.06 1.69 -11.32
C PHE A 135 3.02 2.74 -11.72
N ARG A 136 1.86 2.25 -12.13
CA ARG A 136 0.63 3.02 -12.34
C ARG A 136 -0.36 2.65 -11.25
N LEU A 137 -0.63 3.58 -10.36
CA LEU A 137 -1.54 3.41 -9.22
C LEU A 137 -2.82 4.22 -9.44
N TYR A 138 -3.99 3.58 -9.37
CA TYR A 138 -5.27 4.21 -9.66
C TYR A 138 -6.45 3.45 -9.06
N ALA A 139 -7.65 4.01 -9.21
CA ALA A 139 -8.93 3.33 -8.99
C ALA A 139 -9.71 3.25 -10.32
N ASN A 140 -10.63 2.31 -10.45
CA ASN A 140 -11.54 2.27 -11.61
C ASN A 140 -12.63 3.34 -11.50
N LYS A 141 -13.27 3.71 -12.61
CA LYS A 141 -14.47 4.54 -12.62
C LYS A 141 -15.65 3.80 -11.95
N PRO A 142 -16.53 4.51 -11.23
CA PRO A 142 -17.73 3.91 -10.64
C PRO A 142 -18.57 3.15 -11.67
N GLY A 143 -19.00 1.94 -11.30
CA GLY A 143 -19.80 1.06 -12.16
C GLY A 143 -19.10 0.55 -13.44
N LYS A 144 -17.82 0.88 -13.68
CA LYS A 144 -17.10 0.48 -14.91
C LYS A 144 -15.78 -0.21 -14.59
N ARG A 145 -15.76 -1.54 -14.74
CA ARG A 145 -14.53 -2.34 -14.59
C ARG A 145 -13.57 -2.07 -15.74
N GLY A 146 -12.27 -1.95 -15.44
CA GLY A 146 -11.20 -1.77 -16.43
C GLY A 146 -11.11 -0.38 -17.05
N VAL A 147 -11.97 0.56 -16.61
CA VAL A 147 -11.89 1.96 -17.04
C VAL A 147 -11.23 2.75 -15.93
N MET A 148 -9.97 3.12 -16.12
CA MET A 148 -9.19 3.86 -15.14
C MET A 148 -9.84 5.23 -14.83
N LEU A 149 -9.85 5.58 -13.54
CA LEU A 149 -10.15 6.94 -13.09
C LEU A 149 -8.85 7.76 -13.17
N ALA A 150 -8.84 8.74 -14.08
CA ALA A 150 -7.72 9.64 -14.26
C ALA A 150 -7.74 10.79 -13.21
N PRO A 151 -6.58 11.38 -12.88
CA PRO A 151 -5.24 11.00 -13.33
C PRO A 151 -4.68 9.82 -12.54
N VAL A 152 -3.86 9.01 -13.22
CA VAL A 152 -3.12 7.89 -12.62
C VAL A 152 -1.93 8.44 -11.85
N LYS A 153 -1.66 7.87 -10.67
CA LYS A 153 -0.46 8.18 -9.88
C LYS A 153 0.71 7.32 -10.36
N ILE A 154 1.85 7.95 -10.64
CA ILE A 154 3.08 7.26 -11.02
C ILE A 154 3.98 7.12 -9.80
N ILE A 155 4.41 5.88 -9.50
CA ILE A 155 5.30 5.56 -8.38
C ILE A 155 6.55 4.88 -8.95
N SER A 156 7.75 5.35 -8.60
CA SER A 156 9.00 4.76 -9.10
C SER A 156 9.13 3.30 -8.66
N ARG A 157 9.68 2.44 -9.53
CA ARG A 157 10.00 1.04 -9.19
C ARG A 157 11.05 0.92 -8.10
N SER A 158 11.96 1.90 -8.03
CA SER A 158 13.07 1.94 -7.08
C SER A 158 12.73 2.67 -5.78
N ARG A 159 11.48 3.15 -5.62
CA ARG A 159 11.13 3.97 -4.46
C ARG A 159 11.27 3.18 -3.14
N PHE A 160 10.97 1.90 -3.17
CA PHE A 160 11.08 1.03 -2.00
C PHE A 160 12.41 0.27 -2.02
N PRO A 161 13.11 0.13 -0.87
CA PRO A 161 12.74 0.59 0.47
C PRO A 161 13.21 2.04 0.79
N ASP A 162 13.96 2.68 -0.10
CA ASP A 162 14.65 3.98 0.13
C ASP A 162 13.74 5.06 0.75
N CYS A 163 12.50 5.19 0.26
CA CYS A 163 11.53 6.20 0.76
C CYS A 163 11.22 6.11 2.27
N LEU A 164 11.50 4.97 2.91
CA LEU A 164 11.28 4.81 4.35
C LEU A 164 12.36 5.48 5.20
N PHE A 165 13.49 5.85 4.58
CA PHE A 165 14.70 6.36 5.23
C PHE A 165 15.07 7.80 4.81
N GLU A 166 14.29 8.39 3.90
CA GLU A 166 14.32 9.82 3.55
C GLU A 166 13.63 10.67 4.60
#